data_AF-A0A0S7EFQ3-F1
#
_entry.id   AF-A0A0S7EFQ3-F1
#
_cell.length_a   1.000
_cell.length_b   1.000
_cell.length_c   1.000
_cell.angle_alpha   90.00
_cell.angle_beta   90.00
_cell.angle_gamma   90.00
#
_symmetry.space_group_name_H-M   'P 1'
#
loop_
_entity.id
_entity.type
_entity.pdbx_description
1 polymer ?
#
loop_
_entity_poly.entity_id
_entity_poly.type
_entity_poly.pdbx_seq_one_letter_code
_entity_poly.pdbx_strand_id
1 'polypeptide(L)'
;SHCDSFTLIDPETDTEIKPDVKTFVTKTLVTQLEPSRFERFSDWMKLCRTIASLKRVAASFKKRDTESKGWKCFSDGTTAGEVSNAANFIIHTVQSKTFKEELKCIKTINHFQNRVVSKS
;
A
#
# COMPACT_ATOMS: atom_id res chain seq x y z
N SER A 1 -30.49 -33.59 35.55
CA SER A 1 -29.37 -32.90 34.91
C SER A 1 -29.26 -31.51 35.52
N HIS A 2 -28.38 -31.31 36.50
CA HIS A 2 -28.16 -29.98 37.10
C HIS A 2 -27.40 -29.13 36.08
N CYS A 3 -27.99 -28.00 35.68
CA CYS A 3 -27.31 -26.99 34.88
C CYS A 3 -26.73 -26.00 35.89
N ASP A 4 -25.52 -26.28 36.37
CA ASP A 4 -24.81 -25.38 37.27
C ASP A 4 -24.33 -24.19 36.46
N SER A 5 -24.99 -23.04 36.65
CA SER A 5 -24.56 -21.76 36.10
C SER A 5 -23.39 -21.26 36.95
N PHE A 6 -22.17 -21.46 36.47
CA PHE A 6 -20.98 -20.88 37.10
C PHE A 6 -20.92 -19.38 36.82
N THR A 7 -20.95 -18.57 37.89
CA THR A 7 -20.81 -17.12 37.79
C THR A 7 -19.34 -16.77 37.58
N LEU A 8 -19.03 -16.09 36.47
CA LEU A 8 -17.67 -15.61 36.18
C LEU A 8 -17.27 -14.53 37.20
N ILE A 9 -16.20 -14.77 37.94
CA ILE A 9 -15.68 -13.84 38.94
C ILE A 9 -14.65 -12.95 38.27
N ASP A 10 -14.96 -11.65 38.22
CA ASP A 10 -14.06 -10.57 37.79
C ASP A 10 -13.33 -10.81 36.44
N PRO A 11 -14.08 -10.92 35.33
CA PRO A 11 -13.49 -11.17 34.02
C PRO A 11 -12.58 -10.03 33.51
N GLU A 12 -12.64 -8.85 34.13
CA GLU A 12 -11.85 -7.68 33.76
C GLU A 12 -10.37 -7.83 34.22
N THR A 13 -10.11 -8.66 35.23
CA THR A 13 -8.79 -8.85 35.85
C THR A 13 -8.13 -10.19 35.53
N ASP A 14 -8.86 -11.11 34.91
CA ASP A 14 -8.34 -12.39 34.49
C ASP A 14 -7.29 -12.22 33.38
N THR A 15 -6.06 -12.61 33.68
CA THR A 15 -4.92 -12.57 32.77
C THR A 15 -5.06 -13.48 31.54
N GLU A 16 -5.97 -14.46 31.54
CA GLU A 16 -6.32 -15.24 30.34
C GLU A 16 -7.33 -14.51 29.43
N ILE A 17 -7.98 -13.46 29.92
CA ILE A 17 -8.90 -12.65 29.13
C ILE A 17 -8.07 -11.67 28.29
N LYS A 18 -8.12 -11.94 26.99
CA LYS A 18 -7.34 -11.36 25.89
C LYS A 18 -7.16 -9.84 26.06
N PRO A 19 -5.91 -9.31 26.08
CA PRO A 19 -5.68 -7.88 26.29
C PRO A 19 -6.37 -7.06 25.20
N ASP A 20 -6.95 -5.92 25.60
CA ASP A 20 -7.48 -4.90 24.70
C ASP A 20 -6.38 -4.46 23.73
N VAL A 21 -6.37 -5.05 22.53
CA VAL A 21 -5.39 -4.73 21.49
C VAL A 21 -5.73 -3.34 20.94
N LYS A 22 -5.21 -2.30 21.58
CA LYS A 22 -5.24 -0.93 21.06
C LYS A 22 -4.45 -0.91 19.76
N THR A 23 -5.17 -0.91 18.64
CA THR A 23 -4.56 -0.78 17.31
C THR A 23 -4.24 0.70 17.05
N PHE A 24 -2.96 1.06 17.12
CA PHE A 24 -2.51 2.41 16.83
C PHE A 24 -2.38 2.60 15.32
N VAL A 25 -3.25 3.43 14.75
CA VAL A 25 -3.17 3.82 13.34
C VAL A 25 -2.04 4.84 13.18
N THR A 26 -0.90 4.41 12.64
CA THR A 26 0.19 5.32 12.30
C THR A 26 -0.14 6.05 10.99
N LYS A 27 -0.44 7.35 11.08
CA LYS A 27 -0.59 8.21 9.90
C LYS A 27 0.78 8.71 9.46
N THR A 28 1.21 8.32 8.25
CA THR A 28 2.47 8.81 7.68
C THR A 28 2.22 10.10 6.89
N LEU A 29 2.99 11.16 7.19
CA LEU A 29 2.94 12.41 6.42
C LEU A 29 3.52 12.24 4.99
N VAL A 30 4.41 11.26 4.82
CA VAL A 30 5.03 10.94 3.55
C VAL A 30 4.14 9.95 2.79
N THR A 31 3.62 10.39 1.66
CA THR A 31 2.71 9.62 0.80
C THR A 31 3.44 8.85 -0.32
N GLN A 32 4.73 9.10 -0.51
CA GLN A 32 5.53 8.52 -1.60
C GLN A 32 6.78 7.80 -1.08
N LEU A 33 7.18 6.75 -1.79
CA LEU A 33 8.45 6.08 -1.53
C LEU A 33 9.60 6.97 -1.99
N GLU A 34 10.55 7.22 -1.10
CA GLU A 34 11.78 7.94 -1.45
C GLU A 34 12.66 7.10 -2.39
N PRO A 35 13.18 7.67 -3.51
CA PRO A 35 14.06 6.97 -4.44
C PRO A 35 15.29 6.32 -3.80
N SER A 36 15.80 6.86 -2.69
CA SER A 36 16.94 6.27 -1.95
C SER A 36 16.65 4.87 -1.41
N ARG A 37 15.37 4.47 -1.31
CA ARG A 37 15.00 3.09 -0.95
C ARG A 37 15.23 2.10 -2.10
N PHE A 38 15.19 2.58 -3.33
CA PHE A 38 15.41 1.75 -4.53
C PHE A 38 16.89 1.42 -4.71
N GLU A 39 17.79 2.31 -4.31
CA GLU A 39 19.25 2.11 -4.34
C GLU A 39 19.72 0.94 -3.47
N ARG A 40 18.90 0.49 -2.50
CA ARG A 40 19.18 -0.70 -1.68
C ARG A 40 19.11 -2.01 -2.46
N PHE A 41 18.58 -1.97 -3.68
CA PHE A 41 18.47 -3.13 -4.56
C PHE A 41 19.54 -3.02 -5.63
N SER A 42 20.36 -4.05 -5.74
CA SER A 42 21.37 -4.19 -6.80
C SER A 42 20.81 -4.83 -8.09
N ASP A 43 19.51 -5.16 -8.11
CA ASP A 43 18.86 -5.88 -9.20
C ASP A 43 17.48 -5.26 -9.48
N TRP A 44 17.30 -4.83 -10.72
CA TRP A 44 16.09 -4.16 -11.18
C TRP A 44 14.84 -5.06 -11.07
N MET A 45 14.95 -6.34 -11.40
CA MET A 45 13.81 -7.26 -11.37
C MET A 45 13.40 -7.59 -9.94
N LYS A 46 14.37 -7.75 -9.03
CA LYS A 46 14.08 -7.90 -7.59
C LYS A 46 13.35 -6.66 -7.07
N LEU A 47 13.83 -5.46 -7.40
CA LEU A 47 13.15 -4.22 -7.03
C LEU A 47 11.71 -4.18 -7.54
N CYS A 48 11.49 -4.44 -8.84
CA CYS A 48 10.15 -4.43 -9.43
C CYS A 48 9.20 -5.42 -8.75
N ARG A 49 9.66 -6.66 -8.50
CA ARG A 49 8.86 -7.69 -7.81
C ARG A 49 8.53 -7.30 -6.38
N THR A 50 9.48 -6.72 -5.64
CA THR A 50 9.24 -6.25 -4.28
C THR A 50 8.21 -5.12 -4.26
N ILE A 51 8.35 -4.12 -5.13
CA ILE A 51 7.37 -3.01 -5.22
C ILE A 51 5.99 -3.51 -5.65
N ALA A 52 5.91 -4.45 -6.60
CA ALA A 52 4.65 -5.07 -6.99
C ALA A 52 3.98 -5.81 -5.82
N SER A 53 4.76 -6.56 -5.04
CA SER A 53 4.29 -7.26 -3.84
C SER A 53 3.76 -6.27 -2.78
N LEU A 54 4.48 -5.19 -2.52
CA LEU A 54 4.04 -4.13 -1.60
C LEU A 54 2.74 -3.46 -2.07
N LYS A 55 2.60 -3.19 -3.37
CA LYS A 55 1.36 -2.63 -3.94
C LYS A 55 0.18 -3.58 -3.74
N ARG A 56 0.40 -4.88 -3.93
CA ARG A 56 -0.61 -5.93 -3.70
C ARG A 56 -1.03 -6.00 -2.23
N VAL A 57 -0.07 -5.97 -1.31
CA VAL A 57 -0.31 -5.91 0.14
C VAL A 57 -1.10 -4.66 0.51
N ALA A 58 -0.69 -3.49 0.02
CA ALA A 58 -1.43 -2.25 0.27
C ALA A 58 -2.86 -2.30 -0.29
N ALA A 59 -3.06 -2.93 -1.45
CA ALA A 59 -4.38 -3.10 -2.06
C ALA A 59 -5.28 -4.06 -1.27
N SER A 60 -4.73 -5.12 -0.67
CA SER A 60 -5.52 -6.05 0.15
C SER A 60 -6.09 -5.37 1.39
N PHE A 61 -5.34 -4.45 2.01
CA PHE A 61 -5.85 -3.66 3.15
C PHE A 61 -6.95 -2.67 2.77
N LYS A 62 -7.07 -2.30 1.49
CA LYS A 62 -8.15 -1.42 1.00
C LYS A 62 -9.44 -2.17 0.70
N LYS A 63 -9.39 -3.49 0.48
CA LYS A 63 -10.58 -4.31 0.20
C LYS A 63 -11.34 -4.53 1.52
N ARG A 64 -12.55 -3.99 1.61
CA ARG A 64 -13.41 -4.10 2.82
C ARG A 64 -14.12 -5.44 2.93
N ASP A 65 -14.45 -6.05 1.79
CA ASP A 65 -15.08 -7.36 1.69
C ASP A 65 -14.31 -8.22 0.69
N THR A 66 -13.91 -9.41 1.12
CA THR A 66 -13.73 -10.62 0.32
C THR A 66 -13.13 -11.69 1.24
N GLU A 67 -13.61 -12.92 1.08
CA GLU A 67 -13.34 -14.14 1.87
C GLU A 67 -11.86 -14.56 1.95
N SER A 68 -10.96 -13.77 1.37
CA SER A 68 -9.52 -13.93 1.32
C SER A 68 -8.80 -12.85 2.16
N LYS A 69 -9.14 -12.76 3.45
CA LYS A 69 -8.37 -11.94 4.41
C LYS A 69 -7.05 -12.66 4.77
N GLY A 70 -5.94 -11.93 4.70
CA GLY A 70 -4.63 -12.38 5.20
C GLY A 70 -3.62 -12.82 4.14
N TRP A 71 -2.51 -13.41 4.60
CA TRP A 71 -1.34 -13.71 3.77
C TRP A 71 -1.64 -14.69 2.60
N LYS A 72 -2.72 -15.47 2.71
CA LYS A 72 -3.17 -16.42 1.68
C LYS A 72 -3.51 -15.78 0.32
N CYS A 73 -3.81 -14.49 0.25
CA CYS A 73 -4.03 -13.78 -1.01
C CYS A 73 -2.71 -13.55 -1.80
N PHE A 74 -1.54 -13.83 -1.20
CA PHE A 74 -0.23 -13.60 -1.81
C PHE A 74 0.46 -14.88 -2.32
N SER A 75 -0.22 -16.03 -2.36
CA SER A 75 0.37 -17.30 -2.80
C SER A 75 0.79 -17.31 -4.26
N ASP A 76 0.11 -16.51 -5.08
CA ASP A 76 0.37 -16.44 -6.50
C ASP A 76 1.54 -15.49 -6.78
N GLY A 77 2.47 -15.93 -7.62
CA GLY A 77 3.63 -15.13 -8.03
C GLY A 77 3.23 -13.75 -8.58
N THR A 78 4.18 -12.82 -8.60
CA THR A 78 3.95 -11.51 -9.22
C THR A 78 3.67 -11.68 -10.72
N THR A 79 2.51 -11.22 -11.19
CA THR A 79 2.16 -11.27 -12.61
C THR A 79 3.03 -10.28 -13.41
N ALA A 80 3.24 -10.54 -14.70
CA ALA A 80 4.00 -9.63 -15.57
C ALA A 80 3.40 -8.22 -15.61
N GLY A 81 2.07 -8.10 -15.57
CA GLY A 81 1.37 -6.81 -15.52
C GLY A 81 1.66 -6.02 -14.24
N GLU A 82 1.69 -6.70 -13.08
CA GLU A 82 2.04 -6.05 -11.81
C GLU A 82 3.51 -5.61 -11.76
N VAL A 83 4.42 -6.42 -12.33
CA VAL A 83 5.85 -6.04 -12.47
C VAL A 83 5.98 -4.80 -13.36
N SER A 84 5.29 -4.75 -14.50
CA SER A 84 5.30 -3.58 -15.39
C SER A 84 4.74 -2.33 -14.73
N ASN A 85 3.63 -2.45 -14.01
CA ASN A 85 3.06 -1.35 -13.23
C ASN A 85 4.01 -0.89 -12.09
N ALA A 86 4.74 -1.81 -11.47
CA ALA A 86 5.76 -1.46 -10.49
C ALA A 86 6.95 -0.72 -11.13
N ALA A 87 7.43 -1.18 -12.29
CA ALA A 87 8.48 -0.51 -13.05
C ALA A 87 8.09 0.94 -13.39
N ASN A 88 6.91 1.15 -13.95
CA ASN A 88 6.40 2.49 -14.28
C ASN A 88 6.30 3.38 -13.03
N PHE A 89 5.85 2.82 -11.91
CA PHE A 89 5.79 3.55 -10.65
C PHE A 89 7.19 3.99 -10.19
N ILE A 90 8.18 3.10 -10.19
CA ILE A 90 9.56 3.40 -9.80
C ILE A 90 10.14 4.51 -10.67
N ILE A 91 10.02 4.37 -12.00
CA ILE A 91 10.49 5.36 -12.97
C ILE A 91 9.84 6.72 -12.70
N HIS A 92 8.51 6.76 -12.55
CA HIS A 92 7.79 8.00 -12.26
C HIS A 92 8.22 8.62 -10.92
N THR A 93 8.47 7.81 -9.90
CA THR A 93 8.95 8.28 -8.59
C THR A 93 10.33 8.92 -8.68
N VAL A 94 11.25 8.32 -9.43
CA VAL A 94 12.58 8.91 -9.68
C VAL A 94 12.45 10.19 -10.49
N GLN A 95 11.70 10.16 -11.60
CA GLN A 95 11.49 11.33 -12.46
C GLN A 95 10.86 12.49 -11.71
N SER A 96 9.86 12.24 -10.85
CA SER A 96 9.20 13.28 -10.06
C SER A 96 10.15 13.96 -9.07
N LYS A 97 11.19 13.27 -8.63
CA LYS A 97 12.22 13.82 -7.74
C LYS A 97 13.31 14.56 -8.52
N THR A 98 13.80 13.97 -9.62
CA THR A 98 14.94 14.50 -10.39
C THR A 98 14.56 15.64 -11.32
N PHE A 99 13.38 15.57 -11.96
CA PHE A 99 12.93 16.49 -13.01
C PHE A 99 11.67 17.24 -12.57
N LYS A 100 11.69 17.76 -11.34
CA LYS A 100 10.49 18.32 -10.70
C LYS A 100 9.98 19.54 -11.48
N GLU A 101 10.90 20.40 -11.91
CA GLU A 101 10.63 21.63 -12.65
C GLU A 101 10.11 21.33 -14.05
N GLU A 102 10.76 20.43 -14.78
CA GLU A 102 10.37 20.02 -16.13
C GLU A 102 8.99 19.36 -16.11
N LEU A 103 8.75 18.46 -15.15
CA LEU A 103 7.46 17.81 -15.00
C LEU A 103 6.34 18.81 -14.64
N LYS A 104 6.67 19.86 -13.86
CA LYS A 104 5.73 20.97 -13.59
C LYS A 104 5.42 21.76 -14.86
N CYS A 105 6.42 22.06 -15.68
CA CYS A 105 6.25 22.74 -16.96
C CYS A 105 5.36 21.91 -17.91
N ILE A 106 5.65 20.61 -18.08
CA ILE A 106 4.87 19.70 -18.94
C ILE A 106 3.40 19.64 -18.48
N LYS A 107 3.15 19.49 -17.17
CA LYS A 107 1.78 19.48 -16.63
C LYS A 107 1.03 20.77 -16.92
N THR A 108 1.73 21.89 -16.81
CA THR A 108 1.19 23.22 -17.07
C THR A 108 0.82 23.38 -18.56
N ILE A 109 1.72 22.96 -19.46
CA ILE A 109 1.47 22.98 -20.91
C ILE A 109 0.27 22.11 -21.29
N ASN A 110 0.22 20.87 -20.80
CA ASN A 110 -0.88 19.94 -21.06
C ASN A 110 -2.23 20.52 -20.59
N HIS A 111 -2.24 21.17 -19.42
CA HIS A 111 -3.45 21.84 -18.91
C HIS A 111 -3.89 23.00 -19.83
N PHE A 112 -2.95 23.77 -20.37
CA PHE A 112 -3.27 24.82 -21.34
C PHE A 112 -3.79 24.26 -22.67
N GLN A 113 -3.17 23.22 -23.21
CA GLN A 113 -3.61 22.58 -24.46
C GLN A 113 -5.03 21.99 -24.32
N ASN A 114 -5.31 21.29 -23.21
CA ASN A 114 -6.65 20.75 -22.94
C ASN A 114 -7.72 21.84 -22.84
N ARG A 115 -7.37 23.02 -22.30
CA ARG A 115 -8.29 24.18 -22.23
C ARG A 115 -8.58 24.81 -23.59
N VAL A 116 -7.60 24.86 -24.48
CA VAL A 116 -7.78 25.40 -25.84
C VAL A 116 -8.69 24.48 -26.66
N VAL A 117 -8.50 23.15 -26.55
CA VAL A 117 -9.33 22.15 -27.24
C VAL A 117 -10.78 22.14 -26.72
N SER A 118 -11.01 22.38 -25.43
CA SER A 118 -12.38 22.43 -24.86
C SER A 118 -13.18 23.70 -25.18
N LYS A 119 -12.54 24.72 -25.78
CA LYS A 119 -13.16 26.00 -26.13
C LYS A 119 -13.36 26.19 -27.64
N SER A 120 -12.93 25.21 -28.44
CA SER A 120 -13.19 25.14 -29.89
C SER A 120 -14.28 24.11 -30.14
#